data_AF-A0A2E4ICM6-F1
#
_entry.id   AF-A0A2E4ICM6-F1
#
_cell.length_a   1.000
_cell.length_b   1.000
_cell.length_c   1.000
_cell.angle_alpha   90.00
_cell.angle_beta   90.00
_cell.angle_gamma   90.00
#
_symmetry.space_group_name_H-M   'P 1'
#
loop_
_entity.id
_entity.type
_entity.pdbx_description
1 polymer ?
#
loop_
_entity_poly.entity_id
_entity_poly.type
_entity_poly.pdbx_seq_one_letter_code
_entity_poly.pdbx_strand_id
1 'polypeptide(L)'
;MQNIYDIVKNVEGIYESNTAFQVLKDFERVLDELDIYVYKNWEDGELAEGPIIDRHWITCKFFWPRAKMPDPMGGKRLLDYDCKISYEKSHIAKPRKIRQPGDIRPGTKKGKLDRLPIWIVEIMMPKKLVADIYGAYSQKMGLVTEPAIEQSDALPGAQPADAVAGAGAPAPDAAAPAADPAAPAAGVI
;
A
#
# COMPACT_ATOMS: atom_id res chain seq x y z
N MET A 1 19.92 2.98 -17.07
CA MET A 1 21.19 2.85 -16.33
C MET A 1 20.89 3.19 -14.89
N GLN A 2 21.06 2.24 -13.98
CA GLN A 2 20.83 2.45 -12.54
C GLN A 2 22.18 2.69 -11.84
N ASN A 3 22.22 3.61 -10.88
CA ASN A 3 23.40 3.83 -10.05
C ASN A 3 23.19 3.22 -8.66
N ILE A 4 24.23 2.63 -8.07
CA ILE A 4 24.16 2.14 -6.70
C ILE A 4 23.74 3.24 -5.70
N TYR A 5 24.10 4.49 -5.98
CA TYR A 5 23.70 5.63 -5.15
C TYR A 5 22.18 5.88 -5.19
N ASP A 6 21.54 5.65 -6.34
CA ASP A 6 20.10 5.85 -6.50
C ASP A 6 19.33 4.77 -5.74
N ILE A 7 19.82 3.52 -5.77
CA ILE A 7 19.28 2.40 -4.98
C ILE A 7 19.35 2.70 -3.48
N VAL A 8 20.50 3.17 -2.99
CA VAL A 8 20.67 3.51 -1.57
C VAL A 8 19.71 4.62 -1.16
N LYS A 9 19.58 5.68 -1.96
CA LYS A 9 18.63 6.76 -1.70
C LYS A 9 17.17 6.29 -1.70
N ASN A 10 16.81 5.38 -2.60
CA ASN A 10 15.48 4.80 -2.64
C ASN A 10 15.19 4.07 -1.33
N VAL A 11 16.11 3.23 -0.88
CA VAL A 11 15.98 2.50 0.39
C VAL A 11 15.87 3.46 1.58
N GLU A 12 16.74 4.48 1.67
CA GLU A 12 16.66 5.52 2.71
C GLU A 12 15.28 6.21 2.73
N GLY A 13 14.77 6.63 1.57
CA GLY A 13 13.45 7.27 1.47
C GLY A 13 12.28 6.37 1.89
N ILE A 14 12.40 5.04 1.69
CA ILE A 14 11.41 4.07 2.17
C ILE A 14 11.44 3.97 3.70
N TYR A 15 12.63 3.91 4.30
CA TYR A 15 12.78 3.84 5.75
C TYR A 15 12.27 5.12 6.45
N GLU A 16 12.41 6.27 5.82
CA GLU A 16 11.92 7.54 6.35
C GLU A 16 10.39 7.73 6.19
N SER A 17 9.72 6.89 5.41
CA SER A 17 8.29 6.99 5.12
C SER A 17 7.53 5.73 5.54
N ASN A 18 6.81 5.85 6.67
CA ASN A 18 5.92 4.78 7.16
C ASN A 18 4.94 4.30 6.08
N THR A 19 4.42 5.21 5.26
CA THR A 19 3.50 4.87 4.17
C THR A 19 4.18 4.04 3.09
N ALA A 20 5.36 4.45 2.62
CA ALA A 20 6.09 3.69 1.59
C ALA A 20 6.52 2.32 2.10
N PHE A 21 6.97 2.22 3.36
CA PHE A 21 7.35 0.95 3.95
C PHE A 21 6.16 -0.02 4.07
N GLN A 22 4.99 0.44 4.51
CA GLN A 22 3.79 -0.41 4.58
C GLN A 22 3.33 -0.83 3.19
N VAL A 23 3.29 0.09 2.22
CA VAL A 23 2.91 -0.24 0.84
C VAL A 23 3.87 -1.25 0.22
N LEU A 24 5.17 -1.15 0.47
CA LEU A 24 6.14 -2.13 -0.01
C LEU A 24 5.92 -3.52 0.62
N LYS A 25 5.61 -3.59 1.92
CA LYS A 25 5.26 -4.85 2.57
C LYS A 25 3.99 -5.48 2.01
N ASP A 26 2.98 -4.66 1.73
CA ASP A 26 1.74 -5.14 1.14
C ASP A 26 1.95 -5.61 -0.30
N PHE A 27 2.84 -4.95 -1.05
CA PHE A 27 3.30 -5.38 -2.36
C PHE A 27 4.00 -6.75 -2.30
N GLU A 28 4.94 -6.92 -1.36
CA GLU A 28 5.62 -8.20 -1.12
C GLU A 28 4.64 -9.32 -0.77
N ARG A 29 3.64 -9.03 0.07
CA ARG A 29 2.59 -9.99 0.41
C ARG A 29 1.79 -10.45 -0.80
N VAL A 30 1.56 -9.58 -1.78
CA VAL A 30 0.90 -9.98 -3.04
C VAL A 30 1.76 -10.96 -3.82
N LEU A 31 3.08 -10.73 -3.91
CA LEU A 31 3.97 -11.68 -4.57
C LEU A 31 3.99 -13.05 -3.87
N ASP A 32 3.95 -13.05 -2.54
CA ASP A 32 3.92 -14.27 -1.74
C ASP A 32 2.59 -15.03 -1.88
N GLU A 33 1.45 -14.37 -1.69
CA GLU A 33 0.12 -14.99 -1.79
C GLU A 33 -0.24 -15.42 -3.23
N LEU A 34 0.45 -14.88 -4.24
CA LEU A 34 0.36 -15.34 -5.63
C LEU A 34 1.40 -16.43 -5.98
N ASP A 35 2.10 -17.00 -5.00
CA ASP A 35 3.13 -18.03 -5.15
C ASP A 35 4.25 -17.67 -6.14
N ILE A 36 4.56 -16.38 -6.29
CA ILE A 36 5.56 -15.93 -7.26
C ILE A 36 6.96 -16.46 -6.88
N TYR A 37 7.23 -16.62 -5.58
CA TYR A 37 8.50 -17.12 -5.07
C TYR A 37 8.76 -18.62 -5.31
N VAL A 38 7.77 -19.38 -5.76
CA VAL A 38 7.97 -20.78 -6.18
C VAL A 38 8.79 -20.87 -7.47
N TYR A 39 8.74 -19.82 -8.29
CA TYR A 39 9.43 -19.79 -9.58
C TYR A 39 10.91 -19.45 -9.43
N LYS A 40 11.73 -20.04 -10.30
CA LYS A 40 13.19 -19.96 -10.20
C LYS A 40 13.70 -18.52 -10.20
N ASN A 41 14.66 -18.24 -9.31
CA ASN A 41 15.35 -16.97 -9.10
C ASN A 41 14.46 -15.80 -8.65
N TRP A 42 13.14 -15.94 -8.46
CA TRP A 42 12.30 -14.83 -8.02
C TRP A 42 12.66 -14.32 -6.62
N GLU A 43 13.03 -15.22 -5.70
CA GLU A 43 13.48 -14.90 -4.34
C GLU A 43 14.80 -14.09 -4.29
N ASP A 44 15.61 -14.15 -5.35
CA ASP A 44 16.92 -13.47 -5.43
C ASP A 44 16.78 -11.97 -5.83
N GLY A 45 15.55 -11.46 -5.97
CA GLY A 45 15.30 -10.11 -6.46
C GLY A 45 15.64 -9.03 -5.45
N GLU A 46 16.34 -7.99 -5.90
CA GLU A 46 16.63 -6.81 -5.07
C GLU A 46 15.85 -5.59 -5.58
N LEU A 47 15.31 -4.79 -4.67
CA LEU A 47 14.57 -3.57 -5.01
C LEU A 47 15.52 -2.52 -5.62
N ALA A 48 15.24 -2.13 -6.85
CA ALA A 48 15.95 -1.06 -7.56
C ALA A 48 15.30 0.31 -7.32
N GLU A 49 13.98 0.36 -7.36
CA GLU A 49 13.19 1.60 -7.33
C GLU A 49 11.77 1.31 -6.84
N GLY A 50 11.19 2.25 -6.08
CA GLY A 50 9.81 2.19 -5.59
C GLY A 50 9.70 1.96 -4.08
N PRO A 51 8.48 1.88 -3.54
CA PRO A 51 7.22 1.90 -4.27
C PRO A 51 6.86 3.30 -4.78
N ILE A 52 6.58 3.41 -6.09
CA ILE A 52 5.99 4.61 -6.68
C ILE A 52 4.48 4.47 -6.57
N ILE A 53 3.85 5.40 -5.86
CA ILE A 53 2.42 5.34 -5.54
C ILE A 53 1.67 6.36 -6.39
N ASP A 54 1.02 5.88 -7.44
CA ASP A 54 0.13 6.68 -8.28
C ASP A 54 -1.32 6.59 -7.78
N ARG A 55 -2.28 7.21 -8.49
CA ARG A 55 -3.70 7.16 -8.11
C ARG A 55 -4.23 5.72 -8.02
N HIS A 56 -3.95 4.89 -9.02
CA HIS A 56 -4.52 3.54 -9.14
C HIS A 56 -3.47 2.42 -9.07
N TRP A 57 -2.19 2.78 -9.16
CA TRP A 57 -1.10 1.84 -9.35
C TRP A 57 -0.05 1.99 -8.26
N ILE A 58 0.61 0.88 -7.96
CA ILE A 58 1.86 0.84 -7.21
C ILE A 58 2.89 0.20 -8.14
N THR A 59 4.01 0.87 -8.33
CA THR A 59 5.08 0.40 -9.23
C THR A 59 6.36 0.16 -8.45
N CYS A 60 6.93 -1.03 -8.59
CA CYS A 60 8.24 -1.39 -8.06
C CYS A 60 9.11 -1.95 -9.19
N LYS A 61 10.39 -1.62 -9.18
CA LYS A 61 11.39 -2.22 -10.05
C LYS A 61 12.35 -3.04 -9.22
N PHE A 62 12.56 -4.28 -9.63
CA PHE A 62 13.50 -5.20 -9.02
C PHE A 62 14.60 -5.51 -10.02
N PHE A 63 15.78 -5.90 -9.53
CA PHE A 63 16.88 -6.29 -10.39
C PHE A 63 17.52 -7.60 -9.97
N TRP A 64 18.12 -8.25 -10.98
CA TRP A 64 18.86 -9.49 -10.83
C TRP A 64 20.18 -9.42 -11.61
N PRO A 65 21.23 -10.11 -11.15
CA PRO A 65 22.39 -10.38 -11.99
C PRO A 65 21.98 -10.98 -13.33
N ARG A 66 22.67 -10.61 -14.42
CA ARG A 66 22.29 -11.04 -15.79
C ARG A 66 22.14 -12.56 -15.96
N ALA A 67 22.91 -13.35 -15.21
CA ALA A 67 22.89 -14.81 -15.23
C ALA A 67 21.76 -15.44 -14.38
N LYS A 68 21.11 -14.66 -13.51
CA LYS A 68 20.05 -15.10 -12.60
C LYS A 68 18.69 -14.47 -12.97
N MET A 69 18.36 -14.46 -14.26
CA MET A 69 17.06 -13.92 -14.70
C MET A 69 15.91 -14.67 -14.01
N PRO A 70 14.91 -13.97 -13.43
CA PRO A 70 13.73 -14.61 -12.85
C PRO A 70 12.93 -15.34 -13.93
N ASP A 71 12.39 -16.50 -13.58
CA ASP A 71 11.60 -17.32 -14.51
C ASP A 71 10.37 -16.53 -15.03
N PRO A 72 10.25 -16.28 -16.34
CA PRO A 72 9.13 -15.54 -16.91
C PRO A 72 7.76 -16.12 -16.59
N MET A 73 7.66 -17.42 -16.27
CA MET A 73 6.39 -18.05 -15.90
C MET A 73 5.80 -17.46 -14.62
N GLY A 74 6.64 -17.08 -13.64
CA GLY A 74 6.17 -16.36 -12.45
C GLY A 74 5.61 -15.00 -12.82
N GLY A 75 6.28 -14.29 -13.72
CA GLY A 75 5.81 -13.00 -14.22
C GLY A 75 4.50 -13.08 -15.01
N LYS A 76 4.28 -14.19 -15.72
CA LYS A 76 3.03 -14.44 -16.44
C LYS A 76 1.84 -14.57 -15.47
N ARG A 77 2.03 -15.18 -14.30
CA ARG A 77 0.96 -15.32 -13.29
C ARG A 77 0.42 -13.97 -12.81
N LEU A 78 1.26 -12.94 -12.76
CA LEU A 78 0.84 -11.59 -12.40
C LEU A 78 -0.14 -10.97 -13.42
N LEU A 79 -0.04 -11.35 -14.71
CA LEU A 79 -0.92 -10.83 -15.76
C LEU A 79 -2.38 -11.24 -15.54
N ASP A 80 -2.63 -12.39 -14.92
CA ASP A 80 -3.97 -12.89 -14.61
C ASP A 80 -4.69 -12.03 -13.54
N TYR A 81 -3.95 -11.16 -12.84
CA TYR A 81 -4.44 -10.26 -11.79
C TYR A 81 -4.32 -8.78 -12.18
N ASP A 82 -4.42 -8.46 -13.47
CA ASP A 82 -4.33 -7.10 -14.03
C ASP A 82 -3.01 -6.36 -13.73
N CYS A 83 -1.97 -7.08 -13.30
CA CYS A 83 -0.65 -6.49 -13.16
C CYS A 83 -0.01 -6.30 -14.52
N LYS A 84 0.85 -5.29 -14.63
CA LYS A 84 1.71 -5.09 -15.80
C LYS A 84 3.14 -5.42 -15.42
N ILE A 85 3.82 -6.18 -16.27
CA ILE A 85 5.20 -6.56 -16.06
C ILE A 85 6.04 -6.25 -17.29
N SER A 86 7.25 -5.74 -17.09
CA SER A 86 8.21 -5.54 -18.17
C SER A 86 9.61 -5.97 -17.75
N TYR A 87 10.42 -6.38 -18.72
CA TYR A 87 11.79 -6.86 -18.52
C TYR A 87 12.75 -6.01 -19.33
N GLU A 88 13.72 -5.37 -18.67
CA GLU A 88 14.74 -4.54 -19.30
C GLU A 88 16.13 -5.11 -19.06
N LYS A 89 16.94 -5.14 -20.13
CA LYS A 89 18.39 -5.38 -20.04
C LYS A 89 19.08 -4.08 -19.67
N SER A 90 19.63 -3.99 -18.46
CA SER A 90 20.29 -2.77 -17.98
C SER A 90 21.65 -3.05 -17.37
N HIS A 91 22.25 -2.01 -16.76
CA HIS A 91 23.52 -2.11 -16.05
C HIS A 91 23.50 -1.28 -14.78
N ILE A 92 24.14 -1.79 -13.72
CA ILE A 92 24.46 -1.02 -12.50
C ILE A 92 25.86 -0.45 -12.64
N ALA A 93 26.00 0.85 -12.46
CA ALA A 93 27.31 1.51 -12.37
C ALA A 93 27.85 1.39 -10.95
N LYS A 94 28.97 0.68 -10.77
CA LYS A 94 29.66 0.54 -9.48
C LYS A 94 31.05 1.18 -9.53
N PRO A 95 31.45 2.00 -8.54
CA PRO A 95 32.82 2.49 -8.45
C PRO A 95 33.80 1.32 -8.25
N ARG A 96 34.83 1.25 -9.10
CA ARG A 96 35.92 0.30 -8.97
C ARG A 96 36.76 0.63 -7.74
N LYS A 97 37.13 -0.39 -6.96
CA LYS A 97 38.10 -0.24 -5.87
C LYS A 97 39.48 0.05 -6.48
N ILE A 98 40.07 1.19 -6.12
CA ILE A 98 41.39 1.60 -6.62
C ILE A 98 42.45 0.68 -6.00
N ARG A 99 43.15 -0.09 -6.84
CA ARG A 99 44.33 -0.87 -6.44
C ARG A 99 45.60 -0.38 -7.11
N GLN A 100 45.47 0.17 -8.32
CA GLN A 100 46.57 0.71 -9.12
C GLN A 100 46.20 2.09 -9.68
N PRO A 101 47.19 2.94 -10.05
CA PRO A 101 46.93 4.28 -10.58
C PRO A 101 45.97 4.31 -11.79
N GLY A 102 46.01 3.27 -12.62
CA GLY A 102 45.14 3.13 -13.79
C GLY A 102 43.66 2.88 -13.48
N ASP A 103 43.30 2.57 -12.23
CA ASP A 103 41.90 2.42 -11.81
C ASP A 103 41.23 3.76 -11.50
N ILE A 104 41.99 4.85 -11.43
CA ILE A 104 41.50 6.19 -11.14
C ILE A 104 40.87 6.79 -12.41
N ARG A 105 39.72 7.43 -12.27
CA ARG A 105 39.12 8.20 -13.36
C ARG A 105 39.95 9.46 -13.62
N PRO A 106 40.33 9.74 -14.88
CA PRO A 106 41.15 10.91 -15.21
C PRO A 106 40.61 12.20 -14.60
N GLY A 107 41.48 12.99 -13.97
CA GLY A 107 41.12 14.26 -13.34
C GLY A 107 40.36 14.17 -12.01
N THR A 108 40.24 12.98 -11.40
CA THR A 108 39.55 12.81 -10.10
C THR A 108 40.34 11.92 -9.15
N LYS A 109 39.93 11.85 -7.87
CA LYS A 109 40.39 10.85 -6.89
C LYS A 109 39.43 9.64 -6.80
N LYS A 110 38.47 9.53 -7.71
CA LYS A 110 37.44 8.48 -7.70
C LYS A 110 37.86 7.35 -8.64
N GLY A 111 37.50 6.11 -8.29
CA GLY A 111 37.71 4.96 -9.17
C GLY A 111 36.88 5.08 -10.47
N LYS A 112 37.31 4.39 -11.52
CA LYS A 112 36.52 4.18 -12.73
C LYS A 112 35.19 3.49 -12.41
N LEU A 113 34.18 3.71 -13.24
CA LEU A 113 32.88 3.07 -13.09
C LEU A 113 32.84 1.76 -13.87
N ASP A 114 32.67 0.66 -13.16
CA ASP A 114 32.41 -0.64 -13.73
C ASP A 114 30.90 -0.79 -14.01
N ARG A 115 30.58 -1.43 -15.13
CA ARG A 115 29.18 -1.69 -15.53
C ARG A 115 28.87 -3.15 -15.29
N LEU A 116 28.03 -3.43 -14.30
CA LEU A 116 27.57 -4.77 -13.99
C LEU A 116 26.28 -5.04 -14.75
N PRO A 117 26.23 -6.03 -15.66
CA PRO A 117 25.02 -6.32 -16.43
C PRO A 117 23.95 -6.93 -15.53
N ILE A 118 22.73 -6.40 -15.63
CA ILE A 118 21.58 -6.83 -14.85
C ILE A 118 20.34 -6.97 -15.73
N TRP A 119 19.34 -7.64 -15.17
CA TRP A 119 17.95 -7.52 -15.57
C TRP A 119 17.23 -6.58 -14.62
N ILE A 120 16.33 -5.76 -15.14
CA ILE A 120 15.32 -5.05 -14.35
C ILE A 120 13.97 -5.66 -14.70
N VAL A 121 13.18 -5.97 -13.68
CA VAL A 121 11.77 -6.34 -13.81
C VAL A 121 10.95 -5.24 -13.16
N GLU A 122 10.16 -4.56 -13.97
CA GLU A 122 9.20 -3.56 -13.49
C GLU A 122 7.84 -4.21 -13.35
N ILE A 123 7.24 -4.08 -12.17
CA ILE A 123 5.94 -4.65 -11.83
C ILE A 123 5.03 -3.50 -11.41
N MET A 124 3.91 -3.36 -12.10
CA MET A 124 2.85 -2.39 -11.87
C MET A 124 1.63 -3.13 -11.34
N MET A 125 1.30 -2.95 -10.07
CA MET A 125 0.16 -3.60 -9.42
C MET A 125 -1.01 -2.63 -9.24
N PRO A 126 -2.26 -3.06 -9.49
CA PRO A 126 -3.44 -2.29 -9.12
C PRO A 126 -3.55 -2.19 -7.59
N LYS A 127 -3.80 -1.00 -7.05
CA LYS A 127 -4.04 -0.83 -5.59
C LYS A 127 -5.18 -1.69 -5.06
N LYS A 128 -6.17 -1.98 -5.90
CA LYS A 128 -7.30 -2.85 -5.56
C LYS A 128 -6.82 -4.27 -5.21
N LEU A 129 -5.93 -4.85 -6.02
CA LEU A 129 -5.38 -6.18 -5.77
C LEU A 129 -4.64 -6.25 -4.43
N VAL A 130 -3.84 -5.22 -4.14
CA VAL A 130 -3.10 -5.12 -2.87
C VAL A 130 -4.05 -5.07 -1.67
N ALA A 131 -5.13 -4.27 -1.77
CA ALA A 131 -6.14 -4.16 -0.73
C ALA A 131 -6.92 -5.48 -0.52
N ASP A 132 -7.32 -6.13 -1.61
CA ASP A 132 -8.06 -7.39 -1.58
C ASP A 132 -7.24 -8.51 -0.91
N ILE A 133 -5.95 -8.64 -1.27
CA ILE A 133 -5.04 -9.63 -0.67
C ILE A 133 -4.72 -9.29 0.79
N TYR A 134 -4.51 -8.01 1.13
CA TYR A 134 -4.30 -7.59 2.51
C TYR A 134 -5.48 -7.96 3.42
N GLY A 135 -6.71 -7.72 2.94
CA GLY A 135 -7.94 -8.09 3.66
C GLY A 135 -8.00 -9.60 3.92
N ALA A 136 -7.79 -10.41 2.89
CA ALA A 136 -7.77 -11.87 3.01
C ALA A 136 -6.68 -12.38 3.97
N TYR A 137 -5.47 -11.84 3.87
CA TYR A 137 -4.36 -12.18 4.76
C TYR A 137 -4.67 -11.81 6.22
N SER A 138 -5.22 -10.62 6.46
CA SER A 138 -5.52 -10.14 7.81
C SER A 138 -6.59 -11.01 8.49
N GLN A 139 -7.57 -11.50 7.70
CA GLN A 139 -8.56 -12.48 8.17
C GLN A 139 -7.93 -13.83 8.47
N LYS A 140 -7.10 -14.37 7.56
CA LYS A 140 -6.38 -15.65 7.71
C LYS A 140 -5.50 -15.67 8.96
N MET A 141 -4.85 -14.55 9.27
CA MET A 141 -3.95 -14.40 10.41
C MET A 141 -4.65 -13.94 11.70
N GLY A 142 -5.97 -13.74 11.70
CA GLY A 142 -6.71 -13.24 12.86
C GLY A 142 -6.24 -11.85 13.34
N LEU A 143 -5.62 -11.05 12.45
CA LEU A 143 -5.14 -9.70 12.75
C LEU A 143 -6.29 -8.69 12.84
N VAL A 144 -7.45 -9.03 12.28
CA VAL A 144 -8.71 -8.34 12.53
C VAL A 144 -9.36 -9.00 13.74
N THR A 145 -8.95 -8.58 14.95
CA THR A 145 -9.84 -8.69 16.12
C THR A 145 -11.14 -7.96 15.77
N GLU A 146 -12.27 -8.61 16.03
CA GLU A 146 -13.64 -8.21 15.71
C GLU A 146 -13.86 -6.68 15.73
N PRO A 147 -14.69 -6.11 14.83
CA PRO A 147 -15.10 -4.73 15.01
C PRO A 147 -15.70 -4.64 16.41
N ALA A 148 -15.22 -3.70 17.23
CA ALA A 148 -15.88 -3.35 18.46
C ALA A 148 -17.32 -3.04 18.10
N ILE A 149 -18.23 -3.97 18.37
CA ILE A 149 -19.63 -3.66 18.45
C ILE A 149 -19.65 -2.74 19.66
N GLU A 150 -19.72 -1.43 19.42
CA GLU A 150 -20.21 -0.53 20.44
C GLU A 150 -21.64 -1.01 20.72
N GLN A 151 -21.73 -1.93 21.68
CA GLN A 151 -22.94 -2.19 22.41
C GLN A 151 -23.23 -0.88 23.14
N SER A 152 -23.87 0.05 22.44
CA SER A 152 -24.50 1.18 23.09
C SER A 152 -25.43 0.58 24.12
N ASP A 153 -25.17 0.93 25.38
CA ASP A 153 -25.86 0.43 26.55
C ASP A 153 -27.37 0.56 26.38
N ALA A 154 -27.99 -0.51 25.87
CA ALA A 154 -29.39 -0.76 26.12
C ALA A 154 -29.50 -1.07 27.61
N LEU A 155 -29.98 -0.06 28.35
CA LEU A 155 -30.45 -0.17 29.73
C LEU A 155 -31.09 -1.55 29.98
N PRO A 156 -30.71 -2.26 31.05
CA PRO A 156 -31.19 -3.61 31.28
C PRO A 156 -32.67 -3.57 31.68
N GLY A 157 -33.53 -4.11 30.82
CA GLY A 157 -34.86 -4.59 31.21
C GLY A 157 -36.03 -3.86 30.55
N ALA A 158 -36.44 -4.35 29.38
CA ALA A 158 -37.85 -4.40 29.00
C ALA A 158 -38.06 -5.55 28.00
N GLN A 159 -38.74 -6.62 28.43
CA GLN A 159 -39.20 -7.70 27.56
C GLN A 159 -40.38 -7.22 26.71
N PRO A 160 -40.58 -7.77 25.48
CA PRO A 160 -41.59 -7.31 24.52
C PRO A 160 -43.06 -7.63 24.90
N ALA A 161 -43.33 -7.97 26.17
CA ALA A 161 -44.66 -8.33 26.65
C ALA A 161 -45.48 -7.15 27.21
N ASP A 162 -44.87 -5.98 27.45
CA ASP A 162 -45.58 -4.81 28.00
C ASP A 162 -46.30 -3.94 26.94
N ALA A 163 -46.21 -4.29 25.66
CA ALA A 163 -46.80 -3.51 24.57
C ALA A 163 -48.32 -3.73 24.34
N VAL A 164 -48.99 -4.56 25.15
CA VAL A 164 -50.38 -4.99 24.87
C VAL A 164 -51.43 -4.66 25.94
N ALA A 165 -51.07 -4.06 27.09
CA ALA A 165 -52.00 -3.93 28.24
C ALA A 165 -52.54 -2.51 28.54
N GLY A 166 -52.31 -1.51 27.69
CA GLY A 166 -52.56 -0.10 28.04
C GLY A 166 -53.57 0.66 27.18
N ALA A 167 -54.57 0.01 26.59
CA ALA A 167 -55.66 0.71 25.90
C ALA A 167 -56.84 0.98 26.87
N GLY A 168 -57.12 2.25 27.19
CA GLY A 168 -58.35 2.63 27.90
C GLY A 168 -58.44 4.07 28.45
N ALA A 169 -58.76 5.03 27.56
CA ALA A 169 -59.59 6.27 27.64
C ALA A 169 -60.12 6.87 28.99
N PRO A 170 -60.67 8.12 29.03
CA PRO A 170 -60.55 9.32 28.17
C PRO A 170 -60.35 10.67 28.95
N ALA A 171 -60.28 11.79 28.20
CA ALA A 171 -60.13 13.21 28.61
C ALA A 171 -61.35 13.82 29.35
N PRO A 172 -61.30 15.09 29.88
CA PRO A 172 -61.61 16.25 29.02
C PRO A 172 -60.93 17.61 29.33
N ASP A 173 -60.85 18.42 28.26
CA ASP A 173 -60.96 19.89 28.08
C ASP A 173 -60.26 20.94 28.99
N ALA A 174 -59.54 21.89 28.35
CA ALA A 174 -59.98 23.30 28.21
C ALA A 174 -58.87 24.29 27.74
N ALA A 175 -59.24 25.09 26.73
CA ALA A 175 -58.92 26.51 26.51
C ALA A 175 -57.50 27.00 26.10
N ALA A 176 -57.43 27.53 24.88
CA ALA A 176 -56.54 28.62 24.45
C ALA A 176 -57.03 29.97 25.07
N PRO A 177 -56.23 31.07 25.18
CA PRO A 177 -55.75 31.80 23.98
C PRO A 177 -54.42 32.62 24.10
N ALA A 178 -53.95 33.03 22.91
CA ALA A 178 -53.34 34.32 22.51
C ALA A 178 -51.98 34.86 23.05
N ALA A 179 -51.17 35.28 22.07
CA ALA A 179 -50.53 36.60 21.90
C ALA A 179 -48.98 36.65 21.83
N ASP A 180 -48.51 36.98 20.62
CA ASP A 180 -47.24 37.61 20.23
C ASP A 180 -46.99 38.95 20.99
N PRO A 181 -45.76 39.53 21.08
CA PRO A 181 -45.05 40.00 19.88
C PRO A 181 -43.50 40.07 19.88
N ALA A 182 -42.96 40.01 18.65
CA ALA A 182 -41.93 40.87 18.03
C ALA A 182 -40.51 41.00 18.62
N ALA A 183 -39.52 40.63 17.80
CA ALA A 183 -38.14 41.10 17.84
C ALA A 183 -37.82 41.91 16.55
N PRO A 184 -37.10 43.05 16.64
CA PRO A 184 -36.90 43.93 15.50
C PRO A 184 -35.69 43.53 14.64
N ALA A 185 -35.78 43.96 13.38
CA ALA A 185 -34.78 43.85 12.33
C ALA A 185 -33.61 44.82 12.53
N ALA A 186 -32.43 44.40 12.10
CA ALA A 186 -31.35 45.28 11.65
C ALA A 186 -30.73 44.65 10.40
N GLY A 187 -31.18 45.12 9.24
CA GLY A 187 -30.39 45.05 8.01
C GLY A 187 -29.53 46.30 7.89
N VAL A 188 -28.50 46.22 7.05
CA VAL A 188 -28.30 47.10 5.87
C VAL A 188 -26.83 47.03 5.45
N ILE A 189 -26.67 46.48 4.23
CA ILE A 189 -25.65 46.62 3.17
C ILE A 189 -24.15 46.60 3.50
#